data_AF-A0A183LIG6-F1
#
_entry.id   AF-A0A183LIG6-F1
#
_cell.length_a   1.000
_cell.length_b   1.000
_cell.length_c   1.000
_cell.angle_alpha   90.00
_cell.angle_beta   90.00
_cell.angle_gamma   90.00
#
_symmetry.space_group_name_H-M   'P 1'
#
loop_
_entity.id
_entity.type
_entity.pdbx_description
1 polymer ?
#
loop_
_entity_poly.entity_id
_entity_poly.type
_entity_poly.pdbx_seq_one_letter_code
_entity_poly.pdbx_strand_id
1 'polypeptide(L)'
;MKTSTSEGKHGIQWTAQNQLDDLNFADDLALLSHTHEQMQTKTASVAAVSASVGLSIHKWKTKVLKFKAENSNPITIDGETLEDAVLLYGAETWRTTTTTIKKVQVFINSCLRKILNIHWPDTISNSLLWERTNQLPAEEEIRNRRWKWIRHTLRKSSNCITRQALTWNPEGKRKRGRPNNTLHRIIEADMKRMNGKWKELEKIAQDRVGWRMLVSNLCSFTRSNRRK
;
A
#
# COMPACT_ATOMS: atom_id res chain seq x y z
N MET A 1 27.74 2.37 -36.61
CA MET A 1 26.27 2.42 -36.67
C MET A 1 25.79 1.02 -37.04
N LYS A 2 25.39 0.21 -36.05
CA LYS A 2 24.93 -1.17 -36.29
C LYS A 2 23.44 -1.09 -36.65
N THR A 3 23.10 -1.69 -37.77
CA THR A 3 21.76 -1.73 -38.37
C THR A 3 20.82 -2.55 -37.48
N SER A 4 19.68 -1.95 -37.08
CA SER A 4 18.59 -2.67 -36.42
C SER A 4 17.92 -3.60 -37.43
N THR A 5 17.93 -4.90 -37.17
CA THR A 5 17.17 -5.89 -37.91
C THR A 5 15.68 -5.55 -37.84
N SER A 6 15.16 -5.10 -38.98
CA SER A 6 13.78 -4.71 -39.21
C SER A 6 12.96 -5.94 -39.65
N GLU A 7 12.49 -6.79 -38.72
CA GLU A 7 11.46 -7.81 -39.06
C GLU A 7 10.78 -8.54 -37.87
N GLY A 8 10.75 -7.94 -36.67
CA GLY A 8 10.03 -8.51 -35.51
C GLY A 8 9.01 -7.54 -34.93
N LYS A 9 7.90 -8.02 -34.35
CA LYS A 9 6.96 -7.17 -33.59
C LYS A 9 7.68 -6.61 -32.35
N HIS A 10 8.01 -5.32 -32.34
CA HIS A 10 8.68 -4.66 -31.21
C HIS A 10 7.67 -4.25 -30.12
N GLY A 11 7.01 -5.25 -29.53
CA GLY A 11 6.10 -5.07 -28.40
C GLY A 11 5.54 -6.41 -27.93
N ILE A 12 5.78 -6.75 -26.67
CA ILE A 12 5.41 -8.05 -26.10
C ILE A 12 3.99 -8.04 -25.56
N GLN A 13 3.24 -9.08 -25.95
CA GLN A 13 1.98 -9.44 -25.35
C GLN A 13 2.28 -10.30 -24.11
N TRP A 14 2.04 -9.74 -22.92
CA TRP A 14 2.15 -10.50 -21.67
C TRP A 14 1.01 -11.54 -21.61
N THR A 15 1.30 -12.79 -21.95
CA THR A 15 0.44 -13.90 -21.53
C THR A 15 0.93 -14.36 -20.16
N ALA A 16 0.02 -14.38 -19.19
CA ALA A 16 0.32 -14.48 -17.75
C ALA A 16 1.11 -15.73 -17.31
N GLN A 17 1.45 -16.64 -18.22
CA GLN A 17 1.91 -17.99 -17.91
C GLN A 17 3.10 -18.51 -18.75
N ASN A 18 3.33 -18.07 -20.01
CA ASN A 18 4.12 -18.92 -20.92
C ASN A 18 5.34 -18.29 -21.63
N GLN A 19 5.48 -16.97 -21.76
CA GLN A 19 6.63 -16.43 -22.51
C GLN A 19 7.03 -15.02 -22.07
N LEU A 20 8.35 -14.81 -21.96
CA LEU A 20 8.97 -13.55 -21.59
C LEU A 20 9.99 -13.23 -22.68
N ASP A 21 9.54 -12.50 -23.70
CA ASP A 21 10.42 -12.07 -24.80
C ASP A 21 10.90 -10.63 -24.56
N ASP A 22 12.14 -10.40 -24.98
CA ASP A 22 13.00 -9.21 -24.96
C ASP A 22 13.14 -8.34 -23.67
N LEU A 23 14.34 -8.46 -23.07
CA LEU A 23 14.87 -7.78 -21.88
C LEU A 23 15.92 -6.71 -22.24
N ASN A 24 16.01 -6.24 -23.48
CA ASN A 24 17.20 -5.51 -23.93
C ASN A 24 17.42 -4.10 -23.35
N PHE A 25 16.55 -3.53 -22.51
CA PHE A 25 16.72 -2.12 -22.09
C PHE A 25 16.27 -1.71 -20.66
N ALA A 26 16.01 -2.63 -19.72
CA ALA A 26 15.65 -2.22 -18.36
C ALA A 26 16.26 -3.10 -17.26
N ASP A 27 17.02 -2.49 -16.35
CA ASP A 27 17.51 -3.13 -15.11
C ASP A 27 16.39 -3.37 -14.09
N ASP A 28 15.27 -2.63 -14.20
CA ASP A 28 14.16 -2.66 -13.25
C ASP A 28 12.93 -3.35 -13.85
N LEU A 29 12.62 -4.55 -13.36
CA LEU A 29 11.41 -5.30 -13.70
C LEU A 29 10.42 -5.32 -12.52
N ALA A 30 9.13 -5.06 -12.80
CA ALA A 30 8.06 -5.17 -11.81
C ALA A 30 7.06 -6.26 -12.20
N LEU A 31 6.96 -7.29 -11.37
CA LEU A 31 5.97 -8.37 -11.50
C LEU A 31 4.72 -8.06 -10.67
N LEU A 32 3.55 -8.35 -11.22
CA LEU A 32 2.26 -8.19 -10.54
C LEU A 32 1.45 -9.49 -10.67
N SER A 33 0.87 -9.95 -9.57
CA SER A 33 0.05 -11.16 -9.50
C SER A 33 -1.06 -11.00 -8.47
N HIS A 34 -2.14 -11.79 -8.58
CA HIS A 34 -3.24 -11.77 -7.60
C HIS A 34 -3.09 -12.85 -6.52
N THR A 35 -2.43 -13.97 -6.81
CA THR A 35 -2.12 -15.00 -5.80
C THR A 35 -0.63 -15.04 -5.47
N HIS A 36 -0.32 -15.52 -4.26
CA HIS A 36 1.06 -15.84 -3.85
C HIS A 36 1.68 -16.87 -4.79
N GLU A 37 0.95 -17.92 -5.16
CA GLU A 37 1.41 -18.96 -6.08
C GLU A 37 1.80 -18.39 -7.44
N GLN A 38 0.98 -17.54 -8.04
CA GLN A 38 1.33 -16.91 -9.31
C GLN A 38 2.52 -15.98 -9.20
N MET A 39 2.69 -15.30 -8.08
CA MET A 39 3.87 -14.47 -7.87
C MET A 39 5.12 -15.36 -7.77
N GLN A 40 5.05 -16.45 -6.99
CA GLN A 40 6.13 -17.42 -6.86
C GLN A 40 6.52 -18.06 -8.20
N THR A 41 5.53 -18.49 -9.00
CA THR A 41 5.75 -19.06 -10.32
C THR A 41 6.38 -18.06 -11.28
N LYS A 42 5.91 -16.80 -11.31
CA LYS A 42 6.51 -15.76 -12.16
C LYS A 42 7.93 -15.44 -11.72
N THR A 43 8.19 -15.34 -10.42
CA THR A 43 9.54 -15.09 -9.90
C THR A 43 10.49 -16.23 -10.25
N ALA A 44 10.06 -17.49 -10.12
CA ALA A 44 10.85 -18.66 -10.51
C ALA A 44 11.13 -18.68 -12.03
N SER A 45 10.12 -18.36 -12.84
CA SER A 45 10.27 -18.26 -14.30
C SER A 45 11.27 -17.18 -14.71
N VAL A 46 11.19 -15.98 -14.13
CA VAL A 46 12.14 -14.89 -14.40
C VAL A 46 13.55 -15.27 -13.97
N ALA A 47 13.73 -15.96 -12.83
CA ALA A 47 15.03 -16.43 -12.38
C ALA A 47 15.65 -17.43 -13.37
N ALA A 48 14.86 -18.41 -13.84
CA ALA A 48 15.31 -19.40 -14.81
C ALA A 48 15.69 -18.78 -16.16
N VAL A 49 14.87 -17.86 -16.69
CA VAL A 49 15.13 -17.16 -17.95
C VAL A 49 16.34 -16.21 -17.82
N SER A 50 16.49 -15.52 -16.69
CA SER A 50 17.67 -14.67 -16.46
C SER A 50 18.95 -15.50 -16.47
N ALA A 51 18.94 -16.65 -15.79
CA ALA A 51 20.09 -17.55 -15.75
C ALA A 51 20.46 -18.09 -17.14
N SER A 52 19.49 -18.39 -18.01
CA SER A 52 19.77 -18.89 -19.37
C SER A 52 20.44 -17.86 -20.29
N VAL A 53 20.23 -16.56 -20.03
CA VAL A 53 20.89 -15.45 -20.75
C VAL A 53 22.11 -14.90 -20.02
N GLY A 54 22.56 -15.56 -18.93
CA GLY A 54 23.75 -15.16 -18.16
C GLY A 54 23.53 -13.98 -17.21
N LEU A 55 22.28 -13.62 -16.90
CA LEU A 55 21.92 -12.59 -15.93
C LEU A 55 21.59 -13.20 -14.57
N SER A 56 21.90 -12.48 -13.48
CA SER A 56 21.56 -12.89 -12.11
C SER A 56 20.61 -11.89 -11.47
N ILE A 57 19.55 -12.39 -10.84
CA ILE A 57 18.61 -11.54 -10.10
C ILE A 57 19.28 -11.13 -8.79
N HIS A 58 19.33 -9.83 -8.59
CA HIS A 58 19.99 -9.26 -7.44
C HIS A 58 19.07 -9.21 -6.22
N LYS A 59 19.08 -10.31 -5.46
CA LYS A 59 18.15 -10.66 -4.38
C LYS A 59 17.89 -9.55 -3.37
N TRP A 60 18.92 -8.80 -2.96
CA TRP A 60 18.74 -7.74 -1.95
C TRP A 60 18.06 -6.48 -2.49
N LYS A 61 18.17 -6.21 -3.80
CA LYS A 61 17.43 -5.12 -4.47
C LYS A 61 16.00 -5.54 -4.81
N THR A 62 15.77 -6.82 -5.05
CA THR A 62 14.44 -7.35 -5.33
C THR A 62 13.59 -7.32 -4.07
N LYS A 63 12.56 -6.46 -4.06
CA LYS A 63 11.62 -6.35 -2.95
C LYS A 63 10.23 -6.82 -3.35
N VAL A 64 9.58 -7.53 -2.44
CA VAL A 64 8.21 -8.01 -2.64
C VAL A 64 7.25 -7.01 -2.03
N LEU A 65 6.40 -6.44 -2.86
CA LEU A 65 5.36 -5.56 -2.38
C LEU A 65 4.05 -6.34 -2.17
N LYS A 66 3.64 -6.50 -0.92
CA LYS A 66 2.34 -7.10 -0.56
C LYS A 66 1.30 -6.02 -0.26
N PHE A 67 0.17 -6.06 -0.96
CA PHE A 67 -0.99 -5.24 -0.66
C PHE A 67 -2.16 -6.15 -0.25
N LYS A 68 -2.47 -6.17 1.05
CA LYS A 68 -3.53 -7.00 1.65
C LYS A 68 -3.48 -8.50 1.28
N ALA A 69 -2.28 -9.06 1.17
CA ALA A 69 -2.14 -10.51 1.07
C ALA A 69 -2.47 -11.13 2.43
N GLU A 70 -3.49 -12.00 2.48
CA GLU A 70 -3.77 -12.82 3.67
C GLU A 70 -2.67 -13.86 3.92
N ASN A 71 -1.99 -14.26 2.84
CA ASN A 71 -0.88 -15.18 2.89
C ASN A 71 0.40 -14.47 3.36
N SER A 72 0.94 -14.94 4.49
CA SER A 72 2.21 -14.47 5.07
C SER A 72 3.44 -15.19 4.52
N ASN A 73 3.25 -16.17 3.64
CA ASN A 73 4.34 -16.96 3.09
C ASN A 73 5.35 -16.06 2.35
N PRO A 74 6.66 -16.30 2.56
CA PRO A 74 7.70 -15.61 1.84
C PRO A 74 7.68 -15.99 0.35
N ILE A 75 8.21 -15.12 -0.50
CA ILE A 75 8.54 -15.45 -1.89
C ILE A 75 10.02 -15.80 -1.91
N THR A 76 10.38 -16.91 -2.54
CA THR A 76 11.75 -17.40 -2.55
C THR A 76 12.36 -17.40 -3.96
N ILE A 77 13.62 -17.04 -4.07
CA ILE A 77 14.45 -17.20 -5.28
C ILE A 77 15.66 -18.05 -4.89
N ASP A 78 15.85 -19.19 -5.55
CA ASP A 78 16.97 -20.13 -5.29
C ASP A 78 17.12 -20.51 -3.80
N GLY A 79 16.01 -20.71 -3.10
CA GLY A 79 15.98 -21.04 -1.67
C GLY A 79 16.13 -19.85 -0.71
N GLU A 80 16.42 -18.63 -1.20
CA GLU A 80 16.49 -17.43 -0.38
C GLU A 80 15.16 -16.68 -0.36
N THR A 81 14.77 -16.20 0.82
CA THR A 81 13.54 -15.41 1.01
C THR A 81 13.77 -13.95 0.62
N LEU A 82 12.91 -13.42 -0.25
CA LEU A 82 12.90 -12.00 -0.58
C LEU A 82 12.26 -11.18 0.55
N GLU A 83 12.79 -9.97 0.75
CA GLU A 83 12.24 -9.04 1.72
C GLU A 83 10.92 -8.42 1.25
N ASP A 84 9.93 -8.42 2.14
CA ASP A 84 8.67 -7.73 1.92
C ASP A 84 8.84 -6.22 2.12
N ALA A 85 8.76 -5.45 1.03
CA ALA A 85 8.55 -4.01 1.10
C ALA A 85 7.06 -3.76 1.35
N VAL A 86 6.70 -3.35 2.56
CA VAL A 86 5.33 -2.89 2.83
C VAL A 86 5.24 -1.42 2.43
N LEU A 87 4.58 -1.09 1.31
CA LEU A 87 4.40 0.30 0.85
C LEU A 87 3.85 1.21 1.95
N LEU A 88 3.03 0.67 2.85
CA LEU A 88 2.41 1.39 3.95
C LEU A 88 3.09 1.11 5.29
N TYR A 89 4.35 0.68 5.29
CA TYR A 89 5.12 0.50 6.52
C TYR A 89 5.31 1.85 7.22
N GLY A 90 4.97 1.92 8.50
CA GLY A 90 5.05 3.16 9.27
C GLY A 90 4.00 4.20 8.87
N ALA A 91 3.06 3.87 7.97
CA ALA A 91 2.03 4.79 7.50
C ALA A 91 1.10 5.29 8.60
N GLU A 92 1.10 4.62 9.76
CA GLU A 92 0.38 5.04 10.96
C GLU A 92 0.76 6.46 11.39
N THR A 93 2.04 6.81 11.23
CA THR A 93 2.60 8.08 11.71
C THR A 93 2.86 9.10 10.59
N TRP A 94 2.54 8.73 9.34
CA TRP A 94 2.81 9.60 8.19
C TRP A 94 2.00 10.89 8.25
N ARG A 95 2.66 11.97 7.83
CA ARG A 95 1.99 13.23 7.46
C ARG A 95 1.36 13.05 6.08
N THR A 96 0.17 12.46 6.04
CA THR A 96 -0.54 12.26 4.78
C THR A 96 -1.15 13.57 4.27
N THR A 97 -0.66 14.10 3.15
CA THR A 97 -1.37 15.12 2.39
C THR A 97 -2.36 14.45 1.43
N THR A 98 -3.42 15.18 1.05
CA THR A 98 -4.39 14.70 0.05
C THR A 98 -3.72 14.38 -1.28
N THR A 99 -2.68 15.13 -1.65
CA THR A 99 -1.89 14.89 -2.86
C THR A 99 -1.10 13.60 -2.80
N THR A 100 -0.41 13.31 -1.70
CA THR A 100 0.34 12.05 -1.53
C THR A 100 -0.60 10.85 -1.49
N ILE A 101 -1.72 10.95 -0.78
CA ILE A 101 -2.75 9.89 -0.77
C ILE A 101 -3.28 9.63 -2.19
N LYS A 102 -3.59 10.69 -2.96
CA LYS A 102 -4.07 10.55 -4.34
C LYS A 102 -3.03 9.86 -5.24
N LYS A 103 -1.75 10.23 -5.13
CA LYS A 103 -0.67 9.58 -5.89
C LYS A 103 -0.57 8.08 -5.55
N VAL A 104 -0.60 7.73 -4.27
CA VAL A 104 -0.61 6.32 -3.82
C VAL A 104 -1.85 5.59 -4.34
N GLN A 105 -3.02 6.22 -4.31
CA GLN A 105 -4.26 5.63 -4.83
C GLN A 105 -4.20 5.40 -6.34
N VAL A 106 -3.66 6.34 -7.12
CA VAL A 106 -3.49 6.20 -8.58
C VAL A 106 -2.55 5.05 -8.88
N PHE A 107 -1.44 4.94 -8.14
CA PHE A 107 -0.51 3.82 -8.28
C PHE A 107 -1.21 2.47 -8.00
N ILE A 108 -1.91 2.34 -6.86
CA ILE A 108 -2.65 1.12 -6.51
C ILE A 108 -3.69 0.79 -7.58
N ASN A 109 -4.46 1.77 -8.05
CA ASN A 109 -5.46 1.57 -9.07
C ASN A 109 -4.86 1.14 -10.42
N SER A 110 -3.67 1.62 -10.76
CA SER A 110 -2.92 1.18 -11.94
C SER A 110 -2.49 -0.29 -11.81
N CYS A 111 -1.94 -0.67 -10.65
CA CYS A 111 -1.59 -2.06 -10.36
C CYS A 111 -2.81 -2.99 -10.43
N LEU A 112 -3.94 -2.62 -9.81
CA LEU A 112 -5.15 -3.43 -9.81
C LEU A 112 -5.69 -3.66 -11.23
N ARG A 113 -5.65 -2.64 -12.11
CA ARG A 113 -6.07 -2.79 -13.51
C ARG A 113 -5.17 -3.76 -14.28
N LYS A 114 -3.85 -3.66 -14.09
CA LYS A 114 -2.89 -4.60 -14.69
C LYS A 114 -3.10 -6.03 -14.18
N ILE A 115 -3.35 -6.21 -12.89
CA ILE A 115 -3.60 -7.53 -12.28
C ILE A 115 -4.89 -8.16 -12.82
N LEU A 116 -5.94 -7.37 -13.05
CA LEU A 116 -7.20 -7.83 -13.63
C LEU A 116 -7.15 -7.91 -15.18
N ASN A 117 -5.99 -7.68 -15.80
CA ASN A 117 -5.81 -7.70 -17.24
C ASN A 117 -6.77 -6.74 -18.00
N ILE A 118 -7.08 -5.59 -17.40
CA ILE A 118 -7.95 -4.58 -18.00
C ILE A 118 -7.11 -3.69 -18.90
N HIS A 119 -7.35 -3.79 -20.21
CA HIS A 119 -6.69 -2.98 -21.23
C HIS A 119 -7.69 -2.10 -21.93
N TRP A 120 -7.21 -1.04 -22.59
CA TRP A 120 -8.05 -0.33 -23.54
C TRP A 120 -8.50 -1.33 -24.64
N PRO A 121 -9.79 -1.34 -25.05
CA PRO A 121 -10.84 -0.34 -24.83
C PRO A 121 -11.72 -0.56 -23.58
N ASP A 122 -11.47 -1.58 -22.78
CA ASP A 122 -12.29 -1.92 -21.61
C ASP A 122 -12.24 -0.80 -20.56
N THR A 123 -13.38 -0.10 -20.39
CA THR A 123 -13.48 1.02 -19.45
C THR A 123 -14.24 0.59 -18.21
N ILE A 124 -13.53 0.51 -17.08
CA ILE A 124 -14.08 0.16 -15.77
C ILE A 124 -13.94 1.33 -14.79
N SER A 125 -15.03 1.63 -14.07
CA SER A 125 -15.04 2.65 -13.03
C SER A 125 -14.18 2.26 -11.83
N ASN A 126 -13.61 3.24 -11.12
CA ASN A 126 -12.80 2.96 -9.92
C ASN A 126 -13.61 2.26 -8.82
N SER A 127 -14.93 2.53 -8.71
CA SER A 127 -15.79 1.86 -7.74
C SER A 127 -15.94 0.37 -8.05
N LEU A 128 -16.21 0.02 -9.31
CA LEU A 128 -16.33 -1.37 -9.75
C LEU A 128 -15.00 -2.11 -9.63
N LEU A 129 -13.87 -1.44 -9.90
CA LEU A 129 -12.53 -1.99 -9.69
C LEU A 129 -12.32 -2.41 -8.22
N TRP A 130 -12.71 -1.57 -7.26
CA TRP A 130 -12.55 -1.85 -5.83
C TRP A 130 -13.51 -2.93 -5.34
N GLU A 131 -14.75 -2.96 -5.85
CA GLU A 131 -15.72 -4.01 -5.53
C GLU A 131 -15.23 -5.38 -5.99
N ARG A 132 -14.77 -5.48 -7.25
CA ARG A 132 -14.29 -6.73 -7.85
C ARG A 132 -13.03 -7.28 -7.16
N THR A 133 -12.24 -6.41 -6.55
CA THR A 133 -10.99 -6.79 -5.87
C THR A 133 -11.14 -6.86 -4.34
N ASN A 134 -12.34 -6.58 -3.81
CA ASN A 134 -12.61 -6.42 -2.39
C ASN A 134 -11.62 -5.44 -1.69
N GLN A 135 -11.18 -4.41 -2.41
CA GLN A 135 -10.20 -3.44 -1.92
C GLN A 135 -10.85 -2.22 -1.29
N LEU A 136 -10.13 -1.63 -0.33
CA LEU A 136 -10.49 -0.34 0.27
C LEU A 136 -9.56 0.73 -0.29
N PRO A 137 -10.02 1.98 -0.42
CA PRO A 137 -9.17 3.12 -0.74
C PRO A 137 -7.97 3.21 0.21
N ALA A 138 -6.83 3.66 -0.32
CA ALA A 138 -5.57 3.81 0.40
C ALA A 138 -5.71 4.72 1.63
N GLU A 139 -6.55 5.76 1.54
CA GLU A 139 -6.85 6.64 2.67
C GLU A 139 -7.47 5.89 3.84
N GLU A 140 -8.46 5.03 3.57
CA GLU A 140 -9.17 4.24 4.57
C GLU A 140 -8.23 3.22 5.21
N GLU A 141 -7.36 2.60 4.42
CA GLU A 141 -6.34 1.67 4.92
C GLU A 141 -5.34 2.35 5.85
N ILE A 142 -4.78 3.50 5.44
CA ILE A 142 -3.83 4.26 6.28
C ILE A 142 -4.51 4.71 7.58
N ARG A 143 -5.76 5.17 7.50
CA ARG A 143 -6.55 5.56 8.66
C ARG A 143 -6.79 4.37 9.60
N ASN A 144 -7.19 3.22 9.07
CA ASN A 144 -7.37 1.99 9.86
C ASN A 144 -6.09 1.60 10.62
N ARG A 145 -4.94 1.63 9.95
CA ARG A 145 -3.64 1.33 10.57
C ARG A 145 -3.29 2.32 11.67
N ARG A 146 -3.44 3.61 11.40
CA ARG A 146 -3.23 4.69 12.38
C ARG A 146 -4.08 4.49 13.63
N TRP A 147 -5.38 4.24 13.46
CA TRP A 147 -6.28 4.05 14.60
C TRP A 147 -6.05 2.72 15.33
N LYS A 148 -5.60 1.65 14.65
CA LYS A 148 -5.10 0.44 15.34
C LYS A 148 -3.88 0.73 16.21
N TRP A 149 -2.93 1.52 15.70
CA TRP A 149 -1.74 1.93 16.47
C TRP A 149 -2.08 2.84 17.65
N ILE A 150 -2.94 3.85 17.44
CA ILE A 150 -3.43 4.74 18.51
C ILE A 150 -4.06 3.93 19.64
N ARG A 151 -4.91 2.95 19.32
CA ARG A 151 -5.50 2.05 20.33
C ARG A 151 -4.45 1.33 21.15
N HIS A 152 -3.42 0.79 20.49
CA HIS A 152 -2.32 0.10 21.17
C HIS A 152 -1.58 1.06 22.11
N THR A 153 -1.31 2.28 21.64
CA THR A 153 -0.66 3.34 22.42
C THR A 153 -1.49 3.79 23.62
N LEU A 154 -2.81 3.97 23.46
CA LEU A 154 -3.72 4.38 24.54
C LEU A 154 -3.86 3.34 25.66
N ARG A 155 -3.61 2.06 25.35
CA ARG A 155 -3.62 0.96 26.35
C ARG A 155 -2.34 0.85 27.16
N LYS A 156 -1.25 1.48 26.72
CA LYS A 156 0.01 1.50 27.49
C LYS A 156 -0.15 2.37 28.73
N SER A 157 0.74 2.21 29.69
CA SER A 157 0.77 3.06 30.89
C SER A 157 0.91 4.54 30.52
N SER A 158 0.33 5.41 31.34
CA SER A 158 0.43 6.88 31.19
C SER A 158 1.88 7.38 31.15
N ASN A 159 2.79 6.66 31.80
CA ASN A 159 4.22 6.98 31.87
C ASN A 159 4.99 6.56 30.62
N CYS A 160 4.37 5.83 29.68
CA CYS A 160 5.04 5.41 28.46
C CYS A 160 5.28 6.59 27.52
N ILE A 161 6.53 6.77 27.08
CA ILE A 161 6.95 7.87 26.18
C ILE A 161 6.07 7.94 24.92
N THR A 162 5.73 6.79 24.33
CA THR A 162 4.88 6.76 23.13
C THR A 162 3.47 7.30 23.38
N ARG A 163 2.94 7.12 24.59
CA ARG A 163 1.62 7.60 24.99
C ARG A 163 1.65 9.11 25.28
N GLN A 164 2.69 9.58 25.96
CA GLN A 164 2.90 11.01 26.19
C GLN A 164 3.10 11.77 24.87
N ALA A 165 3.90 11.22 23.95
CA ALA A 165 4.16 11.80 22.63
C ALA A 165 2.90 11.94 21.76
N LEU A 166 1.89 11.09 21.95
CA LEU A 166 0.63 11.16 21.22
C LEU A 166 -0.16 12.45 21.55
N THR A 167 -0.13 12.87 22.82
CA THR A 167 -0.83 14.05 23.34
C THR A 167 0.06 15.28 23.44
N TRP A 168 1.36 15.13 23.21
CA TRP A 168 2.32 16.22 23.35
C TRP A 168 2.16 17.25 22.24
N ASN A 169 1.95 18.50 22.63
CA ASN A 169 1.98 19.64 21.72
C ASN A 169 3.29 20.42 21.94
N PRO A 170 4.23 20.42 20.97
CA PRO A 170 5.50 21.11 21.16
C PRO A 170 5.28 22.63 21.19
N GLU A 171 5.77 23.26 22.26
CA GLU A 171 5.77 24.71 22.41
C GLU A 171 6.80 25.35 21.47
N GLY A 172 6.46 26.51 20.89
CA GLY A 172 7.36 27.30 20.04
C GLY A 172 6.79 27.70 18.67
N LYS A 173 7.45 28.67 18.03
CA LYS A 173 7.08 29.17 16.71
C LYS A 173 7.62 28.26 15.60
N ARG A 174 6.78 27.93 14.62
CA ARG A 174 7.19 27.12 13.46
C ARG A 174 8.07 27.95 12.51
N LYS A 175 9.12 27.34 11.96
CA LYS A 175 9.91 27.96 10.88
C LYS A 175 9.03 28.18 9.64
N ARG A 176 9.21 29.34 8.99
CA ARG A 176 8.52 29.71 7.74
C ARG A 176 8.80 28.65 6.67
N GLY A 177 7.78 28.23 5.92
CA GLY A 177 7.87 27.22 4.86
C GLY A 177 7.62 25.77 5.28
N ARG A 178 7.58 25.44 6.58
CA ARG A 178 7.25 24.07 7.04
C ARG A 178 5.77 23.76 6.81
N PRO A 179 5.39 22.61 6.20
CA PRO A 179 3.98 22.30 5.98
C PRO A 179 3.20 22.24 7.30
N ASN A 180 1.99 22.81 7.28
CA ASN A 180 1.13 23.01 8.45
C ASN A 180 0.51 21.73 9.03
N ASN A 181 0.62 20.60 8.33
CA ASN A 181 -0.04 19.37 8.71
C ASN A 181 0.83 18.61 9.72
N THR A 182 0.29 18.30 10.90
CA THR A 182 0.95 17.45 11.92
C THR A 182 0.13 16.17 12.10
N LEU A 183 0.76 15.11 12.62
CA LEU A 183 0.04 13.88 12.99
C LEU A 183 -1.12 14.21 13.95
N HIS A 184 -0.87 15.06 14.95
CA HIS A 184 -1.89 15.54 15.89
C HIS A 184 -3.08 16.21 15.18
N ARG A 185 -2.84 17.08 14.19
CA ARG A 185 -3.93 17.72 13.41
C ARG A 185 -4.73 16.73 12.57
N ILE A 186 -4.09 15.71 12.02
CA ILE A 186 -4.78 14.66 11.27
C ILE A 186 -5.66 13.84 12.22
N ILE A 187 -5.14 13.47 13.39
CA ILE A 187 -5.91 12.76 14.42
C ILE A 187 -7.06 13.63 14.90
N GLU A 188 -6.83 14.91 15.18
CA GLU A 188 -7.87 15.85 15.60
C GLU A 188 -8.97 16.03 14.54
N ALA A 189 -8.61 16.06 13.25
CA ALA A 189 -9.58 16.09 12.16
C ALA A 189 -10.40 14.80 12.07
N ASP A 190 -9.76 13.64 12.22
CA ASP A 190 -10.44 12.34 12.30
C ASP A 190 -11.37 12.28 13.54
N MET A 191 -10.94 12.83 14.68
CA MET A 191 -11.75 12.90 15.91
C MET A 191 -12.98 13.79 15.77
N LYS A 192 -12.82 14.96 15.12
CA LYS A 192 -13.95 15.85 14.81
C LYS A 192 -15.00 15.15 13.95
N ARG A 193 -14.60 14.25 13.05
CA ARG A 193 -15.54 13.42 12.26
C ARG A 193 -16.30 12.39 13.09
N MET A 194 -15.73 11.95 14.21
CA MET A 194 -16.35 10.98 15.12
C MET A 194 -17.13 11.65 16.25
N ASN A 195 -17.15 12.99 16.31
CA ASN A 195 -17.71 13.77 17.40
C ASN A 195 -17.21 13.34 18.80
N GLY A 196 -15.96 12.85 18.89
CA GLY A 196 -15.43 12.20 20.09
C GLY A 196 -14.40 13.06 20.84
N LYS A 197 -14.43 13.00 22.17
CA LYS A 197 -13.39 13.61 23.03
C LYS A 197 -12.27 12.61 23.35
N TRP A 198 -11.06 13.09 23.64
CA TRP A 198 -9.92 12.24 24.01
C TRP A 198 -10.21 11.33 25.21
N LYS A 199 -10.92 11.84 26.23
CA LYS A 199 -11.31 11.07 27.42
C LYS A 199 -12.26 9.90 27.10
N GLU A 200 -13.14 10.06 26.11
CA GLU A 200 -14.07 9.01 25.68
C GLU A 200 -13.32 7.96 24.86
N LEU A 201 -12.41 8.38 23.98
CA LEU A 201 -11.55 7.47 23.22
C LEU A 201 -10.68 6.60 24.12
N GLU A 202 -10.17 7.15 25.22
CA GLU A 202 -9.39 6.36 26.18
C GLU A 202 -10.22 5.24 26.82
N LYS A 203 -11.48 5.53 27.17
CA LYS A 203 -12.42 4.52 27.68
C LYS A 203 -12.75 3.48 26.61
N ILE A 204 -13.09 3.92 25.39
CA ILE A 204 -13.43 3.03 24.26
C ILE A 204 -12.22 2.21 23.82
N ALA A 205 -10.99 2.71 23.97
CA ALA A 205 -9.78 1.98 23.61
C ALA A 205 -9.64 0.67 24.40
N GLN A 206 -10.17 0.60 25.62
CA GLN A 206 -10.19 -0.63 26.41
C GLN A 206 -11.19 -1.64 25.85
N ASP A 207 -12.40 -1.19 25.49
CA ASP A 207 -13.41 -2.02 24.83
C ASP A 207 -13.00 -2.43 23.40
N ARG A 208 -12.87 -3.74 23.17
CA ARG A 208 -12.50 -4.25 21.85
C ARG A 208 -13.59 -4.13 20.80
N VAL A 209 -14.86 -4.17 21.21
CA VAL A 209 -16.00 -4.16 20.30
C VAL A 209 -16.37 -2.71 19.98
N GLY A 210 -16.50 -1.86 20.99
CA GLY A 210 -16.73 -0.42 20.83
C GLY A 210 -15.66 0.25 19.97
N TRP A 211 -14.37 -0.09 20.16
CA TRP A 211 -13.31 0.44 19.30
C TRP A 211 -13.46 0.01 17.83
N ARG A 212 -13.82 -1.26 17.58
CA ARG A 212 -14.04 -1.76 16.21
C ARG A 212 -15.20 -1.02 15.55
N MET A 213 -16.31 -0.84 16.25
CA MET A 213 -17.46 -0.07 15.76
C MET A 213 -17.09 1.38 15.41
N LEU A 214 -16.37 2.06 16.30
CA LEU A 214 -15.94 3.45 16.11
C LEU A 214 -15.01 3.61 14.89
N VAL A 215 -14.01 2.76 14.75
CA VAL A 215 -13.08 2.81 13.60
C VAL A 215 -13.78 2.42 12.29
N SER A 216 -14.68 1.44 12.33
CA SER A 216 -15.49 1.06 11.16
C SER A 216 -16.38 2.22 10.70
N ASN A 217 -17.03 2.93 11.62
CA ASN A 217 -17.87 4.11 11.29
C ASN A 217 -17.05 5.26 10.69
N LEU A 218 -15.87 5.53 11.25
CA LEU A 218 -14.95 6.51 10.68
C LEU A 218 -14.52 6.15 9.25
N CYS A 219 -14.29 4.87 8.99
CA CYS A 219 -13.84 4.40 7.69
C CYS A 219 -14.97 4.18 6.69
N SER A 220 -16.21 3.96 7.13
CA SER A 220 -17.39 3.84 6.27
C SER A 220 -18.00 5.18 5.88
N PHE A 221 -17.79 6.26 6.67
CA PHE A 221 -18.30 7.61 6.36
C PHE A 221 -17.82 8.13 4.99
N THR A 222 -16.66 7.65 4.51
CA THR A 222 -16.13 7.97 3.18
C THR A 222 -16.81 7.23 2.03
N ARG A 223 -17.59 6.16 2.28
CA ARG A 223 -18.44 5.52 1.26
C ARG A 223 -19.72 6.32 0.99
N SER A 224 -20.35 6.86 2.03
CA SER A 224 -21.65 7.56 1.91
C SER A 224 -21.54 8.90 1.17
N ASN A 225 -20.44 9.64 1.37
CA ASN A 225 -20.19 10.92 0.69
C ASN A 225 -19.71 10.80 -0.77
N ARG A 226 -19.55 9.58 -1.33
CA ARG A 226 -19.20 9.36 -2.75
C ARG A 226 -20.42 9.12 -3.65
N ARG A 227 -21.64 9.13 -3.08
CA ARG A 227 -22.91 8.97 -3.81
C ARG A 227 -23.60 10.31 -4.16
N LYS A 228 -22.89 11.43 -4.07
CA LYS A 228 -23.35 12.74 -4.55
C LYS A 228 -22.38 13.27 -5.58
#